data_AF-A0A2G6KMF7-F1
#
_entry.id   AF-A0A2G6KMF7-F1
#
_cell.length_a   1.000
_cell.length_b   1.000
_cell.length_c   1.000
_cell.angle_alpha   90.00
_cell.angle_beta   90.00
_cell.angle_gamma   90.00
#
_symmetry.space_group_name_H-M   'P 1'
#
loop_
_entity.id
_entity.type
_entity.pdbx_description
1 polymer ?
#
loop_
_entity_poly.entity_id
_entity_poly.type
_entity_poly.pdbx_seq_one_letter_code
_entity_poly.pdbx_strand_id
1 'polypeptide(L)'
;PDVSKRTYQSGFICHNVATAKAVYDAVAHGKALIERLVTFSGDALAHPGVYRCKVGTTLADIGTTVGLPTDCPEVIFGGTMMGFPAQVQQPLPQVIKRETTSVLAFQHPPEHHAKPAQNCIRCGDCAEVCPMDLLPQQLQFYGRSGDHNSAEANRLFDCIECGLCTYVCPSDIALVNIFQHSKGEILNARRKKAEAEHARQRFETRNARLAAAKAERAAKAAARYAKLQSKSTATPLVDKSPADKHDLIAAALTRTQAKQAERQAQNHSSTTAENSTAGQKTAESVDGQDLIAAALARAQAKKAERQAQTANQPADSANHHNNIKT
;
A
#
# COMPACT_ATOMS: atom_id res chain seq x y z
N PRO A 1 -32.70 -3.32 17.27
CA PRO A 1 -31.88 -4.20 16.39
C PRO A 1 -30.42 -4.18 16.85
N ASP A 2 -29.81 -5.35 17.00
CA ASP A 2 -28.39 -5.47 17.31
C ASP A 2 -27.57 -4.97 16.10
N VAL A 3 -27.14 -3.71 16.16
CA VAL A 3 -26.36 -3.02 15.12
C VAL A 3 -24.99 -3.66 14.87
N SER A 4 -24.56 -4.61 15.71
CA SER A 4 -23.31 -5.36 15.48
C SER A 4 -23.44 -6.46 14.42
N LYS A 5 -24.67 -6.89 14.11
CA LYS A 5 -24.93 -7.97 13.14
C LYS A 5 -24.90 -7.43 11.73
N ARG A 6 -24.07 -8.04 10.87
CA ARG A 6 -24.11 -7.79 9.43
C ARG A 6 -25.45 -8.24 8.86
N THR A 7 -25.87 -7.64 7.76
CA THR A 7 -27.17 -7.91 7.11
C THR A 7 -27.41 -9.41 6.87
N TYR A 8 -26.41 -10.15 6.37
CA TYR A 8 -26.54 -11.59 6.15
C TYR A 8 -26.75 -12.41 7.43
N GLN A 9 -26.23 -11.94 8.58
CA GLN A 9 -26.44 -12.58 9.89
C GLN A 9 -27.87 -12.35 10.41
N SER A 10 -28.56 -11.37 9.83
CA SER A 10 -29.96 -11.06 10.10
C SER A 10 -30.91 -11.68 9.07
N GLY A 11 -30.40 -12.51 8.16
CA GLY A 11 -31.21 -13.27 7.18
C GLY A 11 -31.57 -12.51 5.89
N PHE A 12 -30.99 -11.34 5.65
CA PHE A 12 -31.25 -10.58 4.41
C PHE A 12 -29.96 -10.05 3.77
N ILE A 13 -29.98 -9.93 2.45
CA ILE A 13 -28.88 -9.37 1.67
C ILE A 13 -29.47 -8.32 0.72
N CYS A 14 -28.91 -7.11 0.74
CA CYS A 14 -29.31 -6.04 -0.17
C CYS A 14 -28.32 -5.98 -1.35
N HIS A 15 -28.84 -6.09 -2.56
CA HIS A 15 -28.08 -5.94 -3.79
C HIS A 15 -28.70 -4.86 -4.66
N ASN A 16 -27.85 -4.05 -5.30
CA ASN A 16 -28.31 -3.14 -6.35
C ASN A 16 -28.88 -3.96 -7.51
N VAL A 17 -29.95 -3.47 -8.14
CA VAL A 17 -30.58 -4.10 -9.31
C VAL A 17 -29.57 -4.36 -10.44
N ALA A 18 -28.66 -3.41 -10.69
CA ALA A 18 -27.59 -3.57 -11.67
C ALA A 18 -26.63 -4.72 -11.32
N THR A 19 -26.37 -4.95 -10.02
CA THR A 19 -25.56 -6.09 -9.55
C THR A 19 -26.30 -7.40 -9.78
N ALA A 20 -27.59 -7.48 -9.42
CA ALA A 20 -28.39 -8.69 -9.65
C ALA A 20 -28.42 -9.08 -11.14
N LYS A 21 -28.63 -8.09 -12.03
CA LYS A 21 -28.57 -8.29 -13.48
C LYS A 21 -27.18 -8.74 -13.95
N ALA A 22 -26.11 -8.13 -13.44
CA ALA A 22 -24.75 -8.50 -13.81
C ALA A 22 -24.41 -9.94 -13.39
N VAL A 23 -24.90 -10.38 -12.23
CA VAL A 23 -24.75 -11.78 -11.77
C VAL A 23 -25.50 -12.73 -12.70
N TYR A 24 -26.72 -12.39 -13.08
CA TYR A 24 -27.50 -13.19 -14.04
C TYR A 24 -26.76 -13.32 -15.38
N ASP A 25 -26.28 -12.21 -15.96
CA ASP A 25 -25.53 -12.23 -17.21
C ASP A 25 -24.25 -13.08 -17.14
N ALA A 26 -23.55 -13.03 -16.01
CA ALA A 26 -22.33 -13.80 -15.81
C ALA A 26 -22.60 -15.31 -15.72
N VAL A 27 -23.62 -15.71 -14.95
CA VAL A 27 -23.93 -17.13 -14.71
C VAL A 27 -24.71 -17.76 -15.86
N ALA A 28 -25.76 -17.09 -16.34
CA ALA A 28 -26.65 -17.65 -17.36
C ALA A 28 -26.10 -17.49 -18.78
N HIS A 29 -25.28 -16.47 -19.03
CA HIS A 29 -24.81 -16.13 -20.38
C HIS A 29 -23.28 -16.09 -20.52
N GLY A 30 -22.51 -16.34 -19.46
CA GLY A 30 -21.04 -16.27 -19.50
C GLY A 30 -20.50 -14.87 -19.80
N LYS A 31 -21.31 -13.83 -19.61
CA LYS A 31 -20.94 -12.45 -19.96
C LYS A 31 -20.33 -11.75 -18.74
N ALA A 32 -19.05 -11.40 -18.85
CA ALA A 32 -18.39 -10.57 -17.84
C ALA A 32 -18.98 -9.15 -17.80
N LEU A 33 -18.87 -8.48 -16.64
CA LEU A 33 -19.27 -7.08 -16.48
C LEU A 33 -18.30 -6.14 -17.23
N ILE A 34 -18.55 -5.97 -18.52
CA ILE A 34 -17.76 -5.11 -19.43
C ILE A 34 -18.42 -3.74 -19.68
N GLU A 35 -19.69 -3.60 -19.32
CA GLU A 35 -20.48 -2.40 -19.58
C GLU A 35 -21.44 -2.08 -18.44
N ARG A 36 -21.80 -0.81 -18.32
CA ARG A 36 -22.70 -0.31 -17.29
C ARG A 36 -23.59 0.79 -17.84
N LEU A 37 -24.81 0.88 -17.30
CA LEU A 37 -25.69 2.02 -17.53
C LEU A 37 -25.24 3.18 -16.63
N VAL A 38 -24.93 4.31 -17.25
CA VAL A 38 -24.49 5.54 -16.58
C VAL A 38 -25.44 6.66 -16.95
N THR A 39 -25.92 7.38 -15.93
CA THR A 39 -26.81 8.52 -16.13
C THR A 39 -25.99 9.79 -16.28
N PHE A 40 -26.08 10.45 -17.43
CA PHE A 40 -25.48 11.75 -17.69
C PHE A 40 -26.57 12.81 -17.59
N SER A 41 -26.39 13.79 -16.71
CA SER A 41 -27.40 14.82 -16.42
C SER A 41 -26.75 16.16 -16.09
N GLY A 42 -27.55 17.23 -16.06
CA GLY A 42 -27.11 18.59 -15.74
C GLY A 42 -27.26 19.53 -16.94
N ASP A 43 -27.27 20.83 -16.67
CA ASP A 43 -27.58 21.88 -17.64
C ASP A 43 -26.41 22.19 -18.60
N ALA A 44 -25.20 21.69 -18.32
CA ALA A 44 -24.08 21.82 -19.25
C ALA A 44 -24.15 20.84 -20.43
N LEU A 45 -24.91 19.74 -20.33
CA LEU A 45 -24.92 18.70 -21.35
C LEU A 45 -25.90 19.02 -22.48
N ALA A 46 -25.46 18.91 -23.74
CA ALA A 46 -26.35 19.03 -24.89
C ALA A 46 -27.32 17.84 -25.01
N HIS A 47 -26.89 16.65 -24.62
CA HIS A 47 -27.64 15.40 -24.75
C HIS A 47 -27.63 14.62 -23.42
N PRO A 48 -28.38 15.07 -22.40
CA PRO A 48 -28.53 14.31 -21.16
C PRO A 48 -29.33 13.03 -21.40
N GLY A 49 -29.00 11.96 -20.65
CA GLY A 49 -29.64 10.66 -20.81
C GLY A 49 -28.93 9.53 -20.12
N VAL A 50 -29.47 8.32 -20.23
CA VAL A 50 -28.86 7.10 -19.71
C VAL A 50 -28.15 6.38 -20.85
N TYR A 51 -26.84 6.22 -20.71
CA TYR A 51 -25.98 5.63 -21.72
C TYR A 51 -25.41 4.31 -21.24
N ARG A 52 -25.26 3.35 -22.17
CA ARG A 52 -24.55 2.10 -21.93
C ARG A 52 -23.09 2.30 -22.29
N CYS A 53 -22.24 2.46 -21.27
CA CYS A 53 -20.82 2.74 -21.43
C CYS A 53 -20.00 1.48 -21.16
N LYS A 54 -18.88 1.31 -21.87
CA LYS A 54 -17.90 0.28 -21.52
C LYS A 54 -17.14 0.71 -20.27
N VAL A 55 -16.81 -0.26 -19.41
CA VAL A 55 -15.92 -0.01 -18.28
C VAL A 55 -14.55 0.34 -18.83
N GLY A 56 -14.01 1.48 -18.41
CA GLY A 56 -12.76 2.04 -18.91
C GLY A 56 -12.92 3.17 -19.94
N THR A 57 -14.13 3.44 -20.47
CA THR A 57 -14.38 4.59 -21.34
C THR A 57 -14.03 5.89 -20.60
N THR A 58 -13.26 6.78 -21.22
CA THR A 58 -12.88 8.07 -20.60
C THR A 58 -14.06 9.04 -20.63
N LEU A 59 -14.09 10.00 -19.70
CA LEU A 59 -15.04 11.11 -19.75
C LEU A 59 -14.88 11.96 -21.01
N ALA A 60 -13.66 12.08 -21.53
CA ALA A 60 -13.40 12.79 -22.78
C ALA A 60 -14.09 12.11 -23.97
N ASP A 61 -13.96 10.78 -24.09
CA ASP A 61 -14.57 10.02 -25.20
C ASP A 61 -16.09 10.11 -25.17
N ILE A 62 -16.71 9.80 -24.02
CA ILE A 62 -18.18 9.85 -23.89
C ILE A 62 -18.69 11.29 -23.87
N GLY A 63 -17.86 12.25 -23.43
CA GLY A 63 -18.15 13.68 -23.40
C GLY A 63 -18.58 14.21 -24.76
N THR A 64 -17.93 13.75 -25.85
CA THR A 64 -18.34 14.10 -27.22
C THR A 64 -19.75 13.64 -27.58
N THR A 65 -20.19 12.48 -27.05
CA THR A 65 -21.50 11.90 -27.32
C THR A 65 -22.61 12.57 -26.52
N VAL A 66 -22.32 12.95 -25.27
CA VAL A 66 -23.29 13.63 -24.39
C VAL A 66 -23.28 15.16 -24.57
N GLY A 67 -22.34 15.67 -25.37
CA GLY A 67 -22.14 17.09 -25.60
C GLY A 67 -21.69 17.83 -24.34
N LEU A 68 -20.70 17.28 -23.64
CA LEU A 68 -20.06 17.93 -22.49
C LEU A 68 -19.09 19.02 -22.95
N PRO A 69 -19.28 20.30 -22.57
CA PRO A 69 -18.36 21.37 -22.91
C PRO A 69 -16.99 21.18 -22.26
N THR A 70 -15.92 21.57 -22.97
CA THR A 70 -14.55 21.52 -22.44
C THR A 70 -14.31 22.51 -21.30
N ASP A 71 -15.09 23.59 -21.25
CA ASP A 71 -15.05 24.67 -20.28
C ASP A 71 -16.19 24.57 -19.25
N CYS A 72 -16.74 23.37 -19.06
CA CYS A 72 -17.77 23.13 -18.06
C CYS A 72 -17.26 23.51 -16.65
N PRO A 73 -17.92 24.45 -15.94
CA PRO A 73 -17.48 24.92 -14.62
C PRO A 73 -17.40 23.82 -13.56
N GLU A 74 -18.36 22.89 -13.55
CA GLU A 74 -18.38 21.81 -12.58
C GLU A 74 -18.87 20.51 -13.21
N VAL A 75 -18.07 19.45 -13.05
CA VAL A 75 -18.45 18.09 -13.40
C VAL A 75 -18.33 17.24 -12.14
N ILE A 76 -19.42 16.61 -11.71
CA ILE A 76 -19.45 15.69 -10.58
C ILE A 76 -19.48 14.26 -11.10
N PHE A 77 -18.47 13.48 -10.74
CA PHE A 77 -18.39 12.07 -11.04
C PHE A 77 -19.05 11.26 -9.93
N GLY A 78 -20.15 10.57 -10.23
CA GLY A 78 -21.01 9.92 -9.25
C GLY A 78 -22.38 10.61 -9.15
N GLY A 79 -23.09 10.36 -8.05
CA GLY A 79 -24.40 10.98 -7.77
C GLY A 79 -24.26 12.33 -7.07
N THR A 80 -25.37 13.04 -6.89
CA THR A 80 -25.40 14.31 -6.13
C THR A 80 -24.87 14.19 -4.69
N MET A 81 -25.04 13.01 -4.09
CA MET A 81 -24.72 12.75 -2.69
C MET A 81 -23.30 12.22 -2.46
N MET A 82 -22.91 11.23 -3.27
CA MET A 82 -21.64 10.48 -3.12
C MET A 82 -20.62 10.82 -4.21
N GLY A 83 -20.97 11.73 -5.12
CA GLY A 83 -20.11 12.13 -6.21
C GLY A 83 -18.98 13.01 -5.72
N PHE A 84 -17.92 13.06 -6.52
CA PHE A 84 -16.77 13.93 -6.29
C PHE A 84 -16.54 14.79 -7.54
N PRO A 85 -16.02 16.01 -7.38
CA PRO A 85 -15.68 16.84 -8.53
C PRO A 85 -14.64 16.12 -9.39
N ALA A 86 -14.87 16.10 -10.69
CA ALA A 86 -13.90 15.63 -11.67
C ALA A 86 -12.64 16.52 -11.60
N GLN A 87 -11.48 15.95 -11.90
CA GLN A 87 -10.25 16.72 -11.89
C GLN A 87 -10.28 17.80 -12.97
N VAL A 88 -9.69 18.95 -12.64
CA VAL A 88 -9.63 20.14 -13.51
C VAL A 88 -8.70 19.96 -14.72
N GLN A 89 -8.04 18.80 -14.86
CA GLN A 89 -7.12 18.55 -15.98
C GLN A 89 -7.92 18.15 -17.22
N GLN A 90 -7.75 18.93 -18.29
CA GLN A 90 -8.28 18.61 -19.61
C GLN A 90 -7.21 17.88 -20.46
N PRO A 91 -7.57 16.80 -21.17
CA PRO A 91 -8.86 16.12 -21.14
C PRO A 91 -9.12 15.44 -19.78
N LEU A 92 -10.38 15.42 -19.34
CA LEU A 92 -10.81 14.78 -18.09
C LEU A 92 -10.34 13.31 -18.03
N PRO A 93 -9.37 12.95 -17.16
CA PRO A 93 -8.75 11.63 -17.17
C PRO A 93 -9.61 10.56 -16.47
N GLN A 94 -10.77 10.93 -15.92
CA GLN A 94 -11.63 9.97 -15.22
C GLN A 94 -12.23 9.00 -16.23
N VAL A 95 -12.25 7.73 -15.83
CA VAL A 95 -12.82 6.64 -16.62
C VAL A 95 -14.07 6.11 -15.94
N ILE A 96 -15.05 5.70 -16.74
CA ILE A 96 -16.22 4.97 -16.27
C ILE A 96 -15.76 3.67 -15.59
N LYS A 97 -16.03 3.54 -14.29
CA LYS A 97 -15.71 2.35 -13.50
C LYS A 97 -16.96 1.49 -13.32
N ARG A 98 -16.80 0.32 -12.70
CA ARG A 98 -17.92 -0.59 -12.39
C ARG A 98 -18.92 0.02 -11.40
N GLU A 99 -18.47 0.99 -10.62
CA GLU A 99 -19.22 1.68 -9.58
C GLU A 99 -19.85 2.99 -10.07
N THR A 100 -19.42 3.50 -11.24
CA THR A 100 -19.94 4.76 -11.79
C THR A 100 -21.41 4.61 -12.18
N THR A 101 -22.30 5.31 -11.49
CA THR A 101 -23.74 5.28 -11.75
C THR A 101 -24.22 6.50 -12.53
N SER A 102 -23.55 7.63 -12.32
CA SER A 102 -23.93 8.90 -12.90
C SER A 102 -22.74 9.83 -13.06
N VAL A 103 -22.89 10.80 -13.94
CA VAL A 103 -22.01 11.94 -14.16
C VAL A 103 -22.91 13.15 -14.30
N LEU A 104 -22.69 14.17 -13.47
CA LEU A 104 -23.45 15.41 -13.49
C LEU A 104 -22.55 16.53 -14.00
N ALA A 105 -23.05 17.38 -14.88
CA ALA A 105 -22.28 18.51 -15.40
C ALA A 105 -23.12 19.79 -15.34
N PHE A 106 -22.61 20.80 -14.64
CA PHE A 106 -23.33 22.03 -14.35
C PHE A 106 -22.65 23.23 -15.00
N GLN A 107 -23.41 23.97 -15.82
CA GLN A 107 -22.99 25.26 -16.34
C GLN A 107 -23.16 26.34 -15.26
N HIS A 108 -24.20 26.21 -14.45
CA HIS A 108 -24.48 27.08 -13.31
C HIS A 108 -24.50 26.23 -12.03
N PRO A 109 -23.34 25.99 -11.41
CA PRO A 109 -23.28 25.19 -10.19
C PRO A 109 -24.10 25.85 -9.07
N PRO A 110 -24.80 25.07 -8.23
CA PRO A 110 -25.60 25.62 -7.14
C PRO A 110 -24.72 26.40 -6.14
N GLU A 111 -25.22 27.56 -5.68
CA GLU A 111 -24.48 28.55 -4.87
C GLU A 111 -23.90 28.03 -3.54
N HIS A 112 -24.30 26.83 -3.09
CA HIS A 112 -23.87 26.21 -1.84
C HIS A 112 -22.37 25.84 -1.80
N HIS A 113 -21.64 25.99 -2.90
CA HIS A 113 -20.22 25.63 -2.98
C HIS A 113 -19.23 26.78 -2.72
N ALA A 114 -19.70 28.01 -2.50
CA ALA A 114 -18.82 29.19 -2.53
C ALA A 114 -18.44 29.81 -1.18
N LYS A 115 -19.05 29.39 -0.05
CA LYS A 115 -18.79 30.01 1.24
C LYS A 115 -17.70 29.27 2.03
N PRO A 116 -16.73 29.97 2.63
CA PRO A 116 -15.75 29.34 3.48
C PRO A 116 -16.43 28.77 4.73
N ALA A 117 -16.07 27.54 5.10
CA ALA A 117 -16.61 26.89 6.29
C ALA A 117 -16.40 27.74 7.55
N GLN A 118 -17.48 27.95 8.30
CA GLN A 118 -17.50 28.70 9.55
C GLN A 118 -17.44 27.75 10.76
N ASN A 119 -17.34 28.35 11.96
CA ASN A 119 -17.41 27.58 13.20
C ASN A 119 -18.80 26.99 13.41
N CYS A 120 -18.85 25.78 13.98
CA CYS A 120 -20.10 25.11 14.30
C CYS A 120 -20.85 25.87 15.39
N ILE A 121 -22.08 26.30 15.10
CA ILE A 121 -22.97 26.98 16.05
C ILE A 121 -23.86 26.02 16.85
N ARG A 122 -23.70 24.70 16.64
CA ARG A 122 -24.43 23.63 17.33
C ARG A 122 -25.97 23.72 17.21
N CYS A 123 -26.47 24.14 16.04
CA CYS A 123 -27.92 24.29 15.77
C CYS A 123 -28.73 23.00 15.97
N GLY A 124 -28.22 21.86 15.49
CA GLY A 124 -28.89 20.56 15.62
C GLY A 124 -29.35 19.96 14.30
N ASP A 125 -29.54 20.78 13.26
CA ASP A 125 -30.15 20.40 11.97
C ASP A 125 -29.55 19.14 11.34
N CYS A 126 -28.22 18.99 11.44
CA CYS A 126 -27.51 17.82 10.92
C CYS A 126 -27.98 16.48 11.54
N ALA A 127 -28.40 16.48 12.81
CA ALA A 127 -28.91 15.29 13.49
C ALA A 127 -30.34 14.98 13.05
N GLU A 128 -31.18 16.01 12.87
CA GLU A 128 -32.58 15.85 12.44
C GLU A 128 -32.70 15.22 11.05
N VAL A 129 -31.79 15.57 10.13
CA VAL A 129 -31.81 15.02 8.76
C VAL A 129 -31.03 13.73 8.60
N CYS A 130 -30.41 13.20 9.65
CA CYS A 130 -29.56 12.01 9.52
C CYS A 130 -30.42 10.74 9.38
N PRO A 131 -30.38 10.03 8.24
CA PRO A 131 -31.21 8.83 8.05
C PRO A 131 -30.74 7.62 8.88
N MET A 132 -29.59 7.75 9.54
CA MET A 132 -28.99 6.71 10.38
C MET A 132 -29.10 7.03 11.88
N ASP A 133 -29.85 8.09 12.25
CA ASP A 133 -30.01 8.54 13.63
C ASP A 133 -28.65 8.70 14.38
N LEU A 134 -27.66 9.26 13.68
CA LEU A 134 -26.36 9.57 14.25
C LEU A 134 -26.36 10.97 14.87
N LEU A 135 -25.29 11.29 15.60
CA LEU A 135 -25.02 12.63 16.11
C LEU A 135 -23.83 13.24 15.35
N PRO A 136 -24.05 13.86 14.17
CA PRO A 136 -22.95 14.38 13.34
C PRO A 136 -22.11 15.43 14.05
N GLN A 137 -22.68 16.22 14.96
CA GLN A 137 -21.93 17.20 15.76
C GLN A 137 -20.86 16.54 16.64
N GLN A 138 -21.18 15.42 17.28
CA GLN A 138 -20.22 14.68 18.10
C GLN A 138 -19.17 14.01 17.22
N LEU A 139 -19.60 13.36 16.13
CA LEU A 139 -18.68 12.75 15.16
C LEU A 139 -17.74 13.79 14.54
N GLN A 140 -18.20 15.01 14.30
CA GLN A 140 -17.37 16.12 13.80
C GLN A 140 -16.29 16.47 14.82
N PHE A 141 -16.66 16.58 16.10
CA PHE A 141 -15.73 16.88 17.17
C PHE A 141 -14.62 15.82 17.26
N TYR A 142 -15.00 14.54 17.32
CA TYR A 142 -14.05 13.44 17.36
C TYR A 142 -13.19 13.38 16.09
N GLY A 143 -13.80 13.53 14.91
CA GLY A 143 -13.10 13.52 13.63
C GLY A 143 -12.07 14.65 13.49
N ARG A 144 -12.40 15.87 13.95
CA ARG A 144 -11.44 17.00 13.97
C ARG A 144 -10.31 16.82 14.97
N SER A 145 -10.59 16.18 16.10
CA SER A 145 -9.58 15.91 17.14
C SER A 145 -8.67 14.71 16.84
N GLY A 146 -9.02 13.89 15.85
CA GLY A 146 -8.33 12.62 15.57
C GLY A 146 -8.66 11.50 16.58
N ASP A 147 -9.66 11.69 17.46
CA ASP A 147 -10.10 10.66 18.41
C ASP A 147 -10.96 9.59 17.72
N HIS A 148 -10.27 8.71 17.01
CA HIS A 148 -10.89 7.61 16.27
C HIS A 148 -11.64 6.62 17.18
N ASN A 149 -11.16 6.40 18.41
CA ASN A 149 -11.79 5.45 19.33
C ASN A 149 -13.19 5.95 19.72
N SER A 150 -13.29 7.23 20.09
CA SER A 150 -14.59 7.84 20.40
C SER A 150 -15.48 7.94 19.16
N ALA A 151 -14.91 8.22 17.99
CA ALA A 151 -15.69 8.22 16.75
C ALA A 151 -16.31 6.84 16.45
N GLU A 152 -15.54 5.76 16.61
CA GLU A 152 -16.06 4.39 16.47
C GLU A 152 -17.13 4.06 17.52
N ALA A 153 -16.89 4.44 18.78
CA ALA A 153 -17.86 4.23 19.86
C ALA A 153 -19.19 4.94 19.59
N ASN A 154 -19.15 6.07 18.86
CA ASN A 154 -20.32 6.83 18.41
C ASN A 154 -20.81 6.41 17.02
N ARG A 155 -20.54 5.15 16.61
CA ARG A 155 -21.07 4.52 15.40
C ARG A 155 -20.69 5.24 14.11
N LEU A 156 -19.47 5.79 14.02
CA LEU A 156 -18.97 6.41 12.77
C LEU A 156 -19.15 5.50 11.55
N PHE A 157 -18.98 4.18 11.70
CA PHE A 157 -19.11 3.22 10.60
C PHE A 157 -20.54 2.99 10.11
N ASP A 158 -21.55 3.41 10.87
CA ASP A 158 -22.95 3.34 10.44
C ASP A 158 -23.30 4.52 9.50
N CYS A 159 -22.47 5.56 9.45
CA CYS A 159 -22.65 6.67 8.51
C CYS A 159 -22.60 6.12 7.07
N ILE A 160 -23.63 6.38 6.28
CA ILE A 160 -23.68 5.99 4.86
C ILE A 160 -23.09 7.05 3.91
N GLU A 161 -22.45 8.08 4.46
CA GLU A 161 -21.78 9.16 3.72
C GLU A 161 -22.70 9.99 2.79
N CYS A 162 -24.02 9.95 3.01
CA CYS A 162 -25.01 10.57 2.11
C CYS A 162 -24.91 12.09 1.93
N GLY A 163 -24.24 12.85 2.79
CA GLY A 163 -24.06 14.30 2.56
C GLY A 163 -25.17 15.21 3.09
N LEU A 164 -26.31 14.67 3.54
CA LEU A 164 -27.44 15.48 4.04
C LEU A 164 -27.04 16.44 5.16
N CYS A 165 -26.21 15.98 6.09
CA CYS A 165 -25.71 16.80 7.19
C CYS A 165 -24.83 17.97 6.74
N THR A 166 -24.05 17.79 5.66
CA THR A 166 -23.27 18.88 5.04
C THR A 166 -24.21 19.88 4.40
N TYR A 167 -25.20 19.39 3.64
CA TYR A 167 -26.12 20.22 2.88
C TYR A 167 -26.95 21.17 3.76
N VAL A 168 -27.44 20.69 4.91
CA VAL A 168 -28.25 21.52 5.81
C VAL A 168 -27.43 22.38 6.78
N CYS A 169 -26.10 22.28 6.76
CA CYS A 169 -25.27 22.98 7.75
C CYS A 169 -25.26 24.49 7.48
N PRO A 170 -25.77 25.35 8.38
CA PRO A 170 -25.75 26.80 8.18
C PRO A 170 -24.34 27.41 8.26
N SER A 171 -23.37 26.64 8.76
CA SER A 171 -21.96 27.02 8.84
C SER A 171 -21.12 26.52 7.64
N ASP A 172 -21.75 25.93 6.61
CA ASP A 172 -21.07 25.38 5.42
C ASP A 172 -19.93 24.39 5.77
N ILE A 173 -20.10 23.61 6.84
CA ILE A 173 -19.11 22.62 7.27
C ILE A 173 -19.31 21.34 6.45
N ALA A 174 -18.26 20.92 5.74
CA ALA A 174 -18.20 19.65 5.01
C ALA A 174 -18.10 18.43 5.96
N LEU A 175 -19.15 18.16 6.72
CA LEU A 175 -19.22 17.10 7.73
C LEU A 175 -18.89 15.72 7.16
N VAL A 176 -19.43 15.39 5.99
CA VAL A 176 -19.17 14.09 5.35
C VAL A 176 -17.70 13.90 4.97
N ASN A 177 -17.00 14.95 4.54
CA ASN A 177 -15.57 14.85 4.22
C ASN A 177 -14.75 14.52 5.48
N ILE A 178 -15.12 15.08 6.63
CA ILE A 178 -14.50 14.75 7.92
C ILE A 178 -14.73 13.27 8.24
N PHE A 179 -15.95 12.76 8.06
CA PHE A 179 -16.28 11.38 8.36
C PHE A 179 -15.58 10.38 7.42
N GLN A 180 -15.53 10.69 6.12
CA GLN A 180 -14.79 9.93 5.12
C GLN A 180 -13.31 9.87 5.46
N HIS A 181 -12.73 11.01 5.85
CA HIS A 181 -11.33 11.09 6.27
C HIS A 181 -11.09 10.20 7.50
N SER A 182 -11.85 10.37 8.58
CA SER A 182 -11.70 9.59 9.80
C SER A 182 -11.89 8.07 9.56
N LYS A 183 -12.88 7.68 8.76
CA LYS A 183 -13.03 6.26 8.36
C LYS A 183 -11.83 5.75 7.57
N GLY A 184 -11.33 6.55 6.64
CA GLY A 184 -10.14 6.24 5.86
C GLY A 184 -8.92 6.00 6.74
N GLU A 185 -8.66 6.88 7.71
CA GLU A 185 -7.56 6.74 8.67
C GLU A 185 -7.68 5.48 9.51
N ILE A 186 -8.87 5.20 10.04
CA ILE A 186 -9.15 3.99 10.81
C ILE A 186 -8.92 2.72 9.98
N LEU A 187 -9.45 2.68 8.76
CA LEU A 187 -9.29 1.54 7.86
C LEU A 187 -7.83 1.34 7.47
N ASN A 188 -7.08 2.41 7.24
CA ASN A 188 -5.66 2.37 6.96
C ASN A 188 -4.86 1.85 8.17
N ALA A 189 -5.18 2.30 9.38
CA ALA A 189 -4.56 1.83 10.61
C ALA A 189 -4.83 0.33 10.83
N ARG A 190 -6.08 -0.12 10.63
CA ARG A 190 -6.46 -1.55 10.70
C ARG A 190 -5.71 -2.38 9.67
N ARG A 191 -5.58 -1.90 8.43
CA ARG A 191 -4.81 -2.57 7.37
C ARG A 191 -3.35 -2.74 7.75
N LYS A 192 -2.68 -1.66 8.19
CA LYS A 192 -1.29 -1.70 8.65
C LYS A 192 -1.10 -2.68 9.81
N LYS A 193 -2.03 -2.71 10.77
CA LYS A 193 -2.02 -3.65 11.89
C LYS A 193 -2.14 -5.10 11.42
N ALA A 194 -3.06 -5.38 10.49
CA ALA A 194 -3.23 -6.72 9.93
C ALA A 194 -1.99 -7.18 9.13
N GLU A 195 -1.39 -6.29 8.35
CA GLU A 195 -0.15 -6.56 7.62
C GLU A 195 1.03 -6.84 8.57
N ALA A 196 1.16 -6.06 9.65
CA ALA A 196 2.17 -6.25 10.68
C ALA A 196 2.00 -7.59 11.42
N GLU A 197 0.76 -7.94 11.77
CA GLU A 197 0.44 -9.22 12.42
C GLU A 197 0.74 -10.41 11.50
N HIS A 198 0.36 -10.33 10.23
CA HIS A 198 0.69 -11.36 9.25
C HIS A 198 2.21 -11.48 9.03
N ALA A 199 2.95 -10.36 9.02
CA ALA A 199 4.41 -10.40 8.96
C ALA A 199 5.03 -11.05 10.21
N ARG A 200 4.51 -10.76 11.40
CA ARG A 200 4.92 -11.38 12.67
C ARG A 200 4.72 -12.89 12.65
N GLN A 201 3.54 -13.36 12.24
CA GLN A 201 3.24 -14.79 12.13
C GLN A 201 4.19 -15.52 11.17
N ARG A 202 4.52 -14.90 10.03
CA ARG A 202 5.51 -15.44 9.08
C ARG A 202 6.91 -15.54 9.69
N PHE A 203 7.32 -14.54 10.46
CA PHE A 203 8.62 -14.53 11.14
C PHE A 203 8.71 -15.61 12.23
N GLU A 204 7.69 -15.72 13.08
CA GLU A 204 7.61 -16.73 14.14
C GLU A 204 7.62 -18.15 13.54
N THR A 205 6.84 -18.39 12.49
CA THR A 205 6.82 -19.69 11.77
C THR A 205 8.18 -20.03 11.18
N ARG A 206 8.87 -19.06 10.56
CA ARG A 206 10.22 -19.27 10.00
C ARG A 206 11.23 -19.62 11.11
N ASN A 207 11.20 -18.91 12.23
CA ASN A 207 12.11 -19.15 13.35
C ASN A 207 11.87 -20.51 13.99
N ALA A 208 10.61 -20.92 14.17
CA ALA A 208 10.25 -22.25 14.66
C ALA A 208 10.82 -23.35 13.75
N ARG A 209 10.68 -23.21 12.43
CA ARG A 209 11.26 -24.15 11.46
C ARG A 209 12.79 -24.22 11.54
N LEU A 210 13.45 -23.06 11.66
CA LEU A 210 14.92 -23.01 11.78
C LEU A 210 15.40 -23.62 13.11
N ALA A 211 14.69 -23.37 14.22
CA ALA A 211 14.98 -23.96 15.51
C ALA A 211 14.82 -25.48 15.51
N ALA A 212 13.72 -25.99 14.92
CA ALA A 212 13.50 -27.43 14.77
C ALA A 212 14.59 -28.09 13.92
N ALA A 213 14.96 -27.49 12.78
CA ALA A 213 16.04 -28.00 11.93
C ALA A 213 17.41 -27.99 12.65
N LYS A 214 17.69 -26.94 13.44
CA LYS A 214 18.92 -26.87 14.25
C LYS A 214 18.93 -27.93 15.37
N ALA A 215 17.81 -28.12 16.06
CA ALA A 215 17.66 -29.14 17.10
C ALA A 215 17.81 -30.56 16.53
N GLU A 216 17.21 -30.85 15.36
CA GLU A 216 17.36 -32.13 14.67
C GLU A 216 18.83 -32.38 14.26
N ARG A 217 19.51 -31.36 13.69
CA ARG A 217 20.94 -31.44 13.36
C ARG A 217 21.80 -31.67 14.60
N ALA A 218 21.52 -30.96 15.70
CA ALA A 218 22.23 -31.13 16.97
C ALA A 218 22.00 -32.52 17.57
N ALA A 219 20.77 -33.05 17.54
CA ALA A 219 20.45 -34.41 18.00
C ALA A 219 21.16 -35.47 17.16
N LYS A 220 21.16 -35.33 15.82
CA LYS A 220 21.92 -36.22 14.92
C LYS A 220 23.43 -36.16 15.20
N ALA A 221 23.99 -34.98 15.46
CA ALA A 221 25.40 -34.81 15.80
C ALA A 221 25.74 -35.43 17.17
N ALA A 222 24.91 -35.21 18.20
CA ALA A 222 25.07 -35.81 19.52
C ALA A 222 24.98 -37.34 19.46
N ALA A 223 24.03 -37.89 18.70
CA ALA A 223 23.90 -39.34 18.49
C ALA A 223 25.11 -39.93 17.75
N ARG A 224 25.70 -39.20 16.78
CA ARG A 224 26.96 -39.60 16.13
C ARG A 224 28.13 -39.59 17.12
N TYR A 225 28.24 -38.56 17.95
CA TYR A 225 29.29 -38.44 18.96
C TYR A 225 29.20 -39.55 20.02
N ALA A 226 28.00 -39.85 20.53
CA ALA A 226 27.78 -40.94 21.49
C ALA A 226 28.18 -42.32 20.92
N LYS A 227 27.86 -42.60 19.65
CA LYS A 227 28.28 -43.83 18.96
C LYS A 227 29.81 -43.94 18.79
N LEU A 228 30.51 -42.81 18.66
CA LEU A 228 31.98 -42.79 18.59
C LEU A 228 32.60 -43.09 19.97
N GLN A 229 32.05 -42.52 21.05
CA GLN A 229 32.51 -42.77 22.42
C GLN A 229 32.26 -44.20 22.91
N SER A 230 31.13 -44.81 22.54
CA SER A 230 30.85 -46.22 22.86
C SER A 230 31.74 -47.19 22.08
N LYS A 231 32.29 -46.77 20.94
CA LYS A 231 33.32 -47.53 20.20
C LYS A 231 34.73 -47.35 20.78
N SER A 232 35.04 -46.21 21.40
CA SER A 232 36.36 -45.97 22.02
C SER A 232 36.52 -46.60 23.40
N THR A 233 35.47 -47.16 24.00
CA THR A 233 35.53 -47.92 25.28
C THR A 233 35.84 -49.41 25.10
N ALA A 234 36.06 -49.87 23.86
CA ALA A 234 36.42 -51.25 23.54
C ALA A 234 37.81 -51.38 22.89
N THR A 235 38.85 -50.70 23.41
CA THR A 235 40.25 -51.16 23.30
C THR A 235 41.16 -50.34 24.25
N PRO A 236 41.96 -50.97 25.14
CA PRO A 236 43.03 -50.26 25.85
C PRO A 236 44.11 -49.82 24.85
N LEU A 237 44.47 -48.55 24.85
CA LEU A 237 45.53 -47.99 24.03
C LEU A 237 46.89 -48.53 24.47
N VAL A 238 47.59 -49.22 23.56
CA VAL A 238 49.04 -49.31 23.56
C VAL A 238 49.58 -48.03 22.93
N ASP A 239 50.53 -47.43 23.63
CA ASP A 239 51.20 -46.16 23.35
C ASP A 239 51.82 -46.12 21.94
N LYS A 240 51.50 -45.07 21.16
CA LYS A 240 52.25 -44.67 19.96
C LYS A 240 52.45 -43.16 19.97
N SER A 241 53.73 -42.80 19.87
CA SER A 241 54.39 -41.51 20.10
C SER A 241 53.84 -40.32 19.28
N PRO A 242 54.06 -39.06 19.69
CA PRO A 242 53.43 -37.85 19.13
C PRO A 242 53.85 -37.45 17.70
N ALA A 243 54.83 -38.13 17.10
CA ALA A 243 55.44 -37.72 15.83
C ALA A 243 54.53 -37.91 14.61
N ASP A 244 53.68 -38.94 14.58
CA ASP A 244 52.98 -39.34 13.35
C ASP A 244 51.76 -38.46 12.98
N LYS A 245 51.23 -37.66 13.92
CA LYS A 245 50.06 -36.79 13.64
C LYS A 245 50.44 -35.49 12.96
N HIS A 246 51.65 -34.99 13.18
CA HIS A 246 52.11 -33.73 12.60
C HIS A 246 52.42 -33.89 11.10
N ASP A 247 52.92 -35.06 10.70
CA ASP A 247 53.25 -35.38 9.31
C ASP A 247 52.01 -35.59 8.43
N LEU A 248 50.93 -36.14 8.99
CA LEU A 248 49.66 -36.31 8.28
C LEU A 248 48.94 -34.98 8.03
N ILE A 249 49.07 -34.00 8.93
CA ILE A 249 48.50 -32.65 8.79
C ILE A 249 49.32 -31.83 7.77
N ALA A 250 50.66 -31.93 7.83
CA ALA A 250 51.54 -31.31 6.85
C ALA A 250 51.26 -31.83 5.43
N ALA A 251 51.17 -33.15 5.25
CA ALA A 251 50.89 -33.77 3.95
C ALA A 251 49.49 -33.43 3.39
N ALA A 252 48.50 -33.16 4.24
CA ALA A 252 47.18 -32.71 3.81
C ALA A 252 47.21 -31.25 3.31
N LEU A 253 47.92 -30.36 4.01
CA LEU A 253 48.08 -28.96 3.63
C LEU A 253 48.81 -28.81 2.28
N THR A 254 49.88 -29.59 2.05
CA THR A 254 50.61 -29.58 0.77
C THR A 254 49.73 -30.04 -0.40
N ARG A 255 48.82 -31.01 -0.19
CA ARG A 255 47.87 -31.47 -1.22
C ARG A 255 46.79 -30.43 -1.55
N THR A 256 46.31 -29.68 -0.56
CA THR A 256 45.37 -28.56 -0.81
C THR A 256 46.04 -27.39 -1.51
N GLN A 257 47.29 -27.07 -1.16
CA GLN A 257 48.06 -26.02 -1.81
C GLN A 257 48.42 -26.40 -3.25
N ALA A 258 48.79 -27.66 -3.51
CA ALA A 258 49.01 -28.16 -4.87
C ALA A 258 47.73 -28.09 -5.73
N LYS A 259 46.56 -28.46 -5.19
CA LYS A 259 45.28 -28.31 -5.90
C LYS A 259 44.85 -26.86 -6.12
N GLN A 260 45.24 -25.93 -5.23
CA GLN A 260 45.02 -24.50 -5.43
C GLN A 260 45.95 -23.94 -6.51
N ALA A 261 47.20 -24.37 -6.55
CA ALA A 261 48.15 -24.02 -7.61
C ALA A 261 47.74 -24.58 -8.98
N GLU A 262 47.24 -25.83 -9.05
CA GLU A 262 46.69 -26.42 -10.27
C GLU A 262 45.43 -25.67 -10.76
N ARG A 263 44.54 -25.27 -9.85
CA ARG A 263 43.37 -24.43 -10.20
C ARG A 263 43.76 -23.03 -10.68
N GLN A 264 44.82 -22.45 -10.12
CA GLN A 264 45.33 -21.15 -10.57
C GLN A 264 46.07 -21.25 -11.91
N ALA A 265 46.77 -22.36 -12.18
CA ALA A 265 47.40 -22.62 -13.47
C ALA A 265 46.37 -22.93 -14.58
N GLN A 266 45.30 -23.66 -14.28
CA GLN A 266 44.20 -23.91 -15.23
C GLN A 266 43.39 -22.64 -15.55
N ASN A 267 43.29 -21.69 -14.61
CA ASN A 267 42.66 -20.38 -14.88
C ASN A 267 43.55 -19.43 -15.70
N HIS A 268 44.85 -19.74 -15.88
CA HIS A 268 45.78 -18.89 -16.64
C HIS A 268 46.13 -19.43 -18.04
N SER A 269 45.72 -20.66 -18.37
CA SER A 269 45.99 -21.30 -19.68
C SER A 269 44.79 -21.31 -20.64
N SER A 270 43.66 -20.66 -20.28
CA SER A 270 42.50 -20.47 -21.17
C SER A 270 42.41 -19.05 -21.74
N THR A 271 43.55 -18.35 -21.89
CA THR A 271 43.63 -16.98 -22.45
C THR A 271 44.69 -16.83 -23.53
N THR A 272 45.03 -17.91 -24.24
CA THR A 272 45.98 -17.84 -25.37
C THR A 272 45.68 -18.90 -26.45
N ALA A 273 44.49 -18.87 -27.03
CA ALA A 273 44.22 -19.42 -28.37
C ALA A 273 42.90 -18.84 -28.89
N GLU A 274 42.90 -18.44 -30.17
CA GLU A 274 41.78 -17.95 -30.97
C GLU A 274 41.39 -16.47 -30.81
N ASN A 275 42.02 -15.60 -31.63
CA ASN A 275 41.23 -14.59 -32.33
C ASN A 275 41.91 -14.06 -33.61
N SER A 276 41.43 -14.54 -34.75
CA SER A 276 41.45 -13.81 -36.01
C SER A 276 39.99 -13.60 -36.43
N THR A 277 39.68 -12.33 -36.75
CA THR A 277 38.50 -11.82 -37.49
C THR A 277 37.30 -11.30 -36.67
N ALA A 278 37.35 -9.97 -36.45
CA ALA A 278 36.29 -8.96 -36.57
C ALA A 278 34.95 -9.11 -35.80
N GLY A 279 34.68 -8.13 -34.90
CA GLY A 279 33.32 -7.72 -34.54
C GLY A 279 33.10 -7.26 -33.08
N GLN A 280 33.12 -5.94 -32.85
CA GLN A 280 32.47 -5.17 -31.74
C GLN A 280 32.65 -5.60 -30.26
N LYS A 281 33.53 -4.86 -29.58
CA LYS A 281 33.59 -4.57 -28.13
C LYS A 281 32.50 -3.55 -27.73
N THR A 282 31.95 -3.45 -26.51
CA THR A 282 32.40 -3.89 -25.17
C THR A 282 31.22 -3.98 -24.18
N ALA A 283 31.17 -5.06 -23.40
CA ALA A 283 30.75 -5.07 -22.00
C ALA A 283 31.82 -5.86 -21.25
N GLU A 284 32.62 -5.19 -20.40
CA GLU A 284 33.71 -5.81 -19.64
C GLU A 284 33.32 -5.98 -18.17
N SER A 285 33.60 -7.18 -17.67
CA SER A 285 33.48 -7.61 -16.29
C SER A 285 34.47 -6.85 -15.40
N VAL A 286 33.96 -6.02 -14.51
CA VAL A 286 34.75 -5.31 -13.49
C VAL A 286 34.80 -6.17 -12.23
N ASP A 287 36.00 -6.38 -11.70
CA ASP A 287 36.28 -7.12 -10.47
C ASP A 287 35.41 -6.59 -9.30
N GLY A 288 34.75 -7.51 -8.59
CA GLY A 288 33.75 -7.18 -7.57
C GLY A 288 34.28 -6.33 -6.40
N GLN A 289 35.60 -6.31 -6.18
CA GLN A 289 36.23 -5.45 -5.18
C GLN A 289 36.30 -3.98 -5.61
N ASP A 290 36.47 -3.71 -6.91
CA ASP A 290 36.53 -2.35 -7.45
C ASP A 290 35.13 -1.71 -7.53
N LEU A 291 34.10 -2.52 -7.77
CA LEU A 291 32.70 -2.08 -7.72
C LEU A 291 32.26 -1.70 -6.30
N ILE A 292 32.73 -2.43 -5.29
CA ILE A 292 32.44 -2.12 -3.87
C ILE A 292 33.20 -0.87 -3.43
N ALA A 293 34.46 -0.69 -3.85
CA ALA A 293 35.23 0.52 -3.60
C ALA A 293 34.59 1.76 -4.26
N ALA A 294 34.14 1.64 -5.51
CA ALA A 294 33.44 2.71 -6.21
C ALA A 294 32.07 3.05 -5.57
N ALA A 295 31.34 2.05 -5.05
CA ALA A 295 30.09 2.26 -4.34
C ALA A 295 30.29 2.98 -2.99
N LEU A 296 31.34 2.62 -2.24
CA LEU A 296 31.72 3.28 -0.99
C LEU A 296 32.14 4.73 -1.21
N ALA A 297 32.92 5.02 -2.26
CA ALA A 297 33.32 6.38 -2.62
C ALA A 297 32.10 7.26 -2.98
N ARG A 298 31.15 6.72 -3.75
CA ARG A 298 29.89 7.43 -4.11
C ARG A 298 28.99 7.67 -2.91
N ALA A 299 28.93 6.73 -1.97
CA ALA A 299 28.17 6.89 -0.73
C ALA A 299 28.78 7.96 0.20
N GLN A 300 30.12 8.04 0.26
CA GLN A 300 30.83 9.07 1.01
C GLN A 300 30.64 10.46 0.39
N ALA A 301 30.70 10.58 -0.94
CA ALA A 301 30.43 11.84 -1.64
C ALA A 301 29.00 12.36 -1.39
N LYS A 302 27.97 11.49 -1.46
CA LYS A 302 26.59 11.86 -1.12
C LYS A 302 26.40 12.25 0.35
N LYS A 303 27.18 11.66 1.26
CA LYS A 303 27.14 12.01 2.68
C LYS A 303 27.78 13.39 2.91
N ALA A 304 28.86 13.70 2.22
CA ALA A 304 29.50 15.01 2.25
C ALA A 304 28.59 16.11 1.65
N GLU A 305 27.90 15.84 0.54
CA GLU A 305 26.91 16.77 -0.04
C GLU A 305 25.74 17.05 0.92
N ARG A 306 25.20 16.03 1.58
CA ARG A 306 24.13 16.21 2.58
C ARG A 306 24.61 17.01 3.79
N GLN A 307 25.84 16.81 4.24
CA GLN A 307 26.43 17.59 5.33
C GLN A 307 26.67 19.05 4.93
N ALA A 308 27.09 19.30 3.68
CA ALA A 308 27.23 20.65 3.14
C ALA A 308 25.88 21.37 2.98
N GLN A 309 24.82 20.65 2.60
CA GLN A 309 23.45 21.20 2.52
C GLN A 309 22.85 21.52 3.90
N THR A 310 23.23 20.78 4.94
CA THR A 310 22.78 21.03 6.32
C THR A 310 23.53 22.22 6.96
N ALA A 311 24.73 22.53 6.48
CA ALA A 311 25.54 23.65 6.97
C ALA A 311 25.18 25.03 6.36
N ASN A 312 24.35 25.07 5.31
CA ASN A 312 24.03 26.31 4.56
C ASN A 312 22.59 26.80 4.72
N GLN A 313 21.87 26.35 5.77
CA GLN A 313 20.60 26.97 6.17
C GLN A 313 20.88 28.15 7.12
N PRO A 314 20.47 29.39 6.80
CA PRO A 314 20.58 30.52 7.73
C PRO A 314 19.62 30.33 8.91
N ALA A 315 20.14 30.55 10.12
CA ALA A 315 19.35 30.61 11.33
C ALA A 315 18.61 31.96 11.38
N ASP A 316 17.28 31.94 11.38
CA ASP A 316 16.48 33.12 11.68
C ASP A 316 15.45 32.86 12.77
N SER A 317 15.68 33.57 13.88
CA SER A 317 14.75 34.05 14.91
C SER A 317 14.09 33.07 15.89
N ALA A 318 14.72 32.99 17.06
CA ALA A 318 14.05 32.86 18.34
C ALA A 318 13.28 34.14 18.69
N ASN A 319 11.99 34.05 19.06
CA ASN A 319 11.35 34.67 20.24
C ASN A 319 9.83 34.76 20.12
N HIS A 320 9.08 33.90 20.81
CA HIS A 320 8.06 34.38 21.75
C HIS A 320 7.60 33.28 22.74
N HIS A 321 8.14 33.39 23.95
CA HIS A 321 7.46 33.28 25.24
C HIS A 321 6.57 32.07 25.56
N ASN A 322 7.15 31.20 26.40
CA ASN A 322 6.45 30.49 27.48
C ASN A 322 5.60 31.46 28.32
N ASN A 323 4.36 31.10 28.62
CA ASN A 323 3.88 31.21 30.00
C ASN A 323 2.81 30.16 30.32
N ILE A 324 3.18 29.24 31.23
CA ILE A 324 2.29 28.37 31.98
C ILE A 324 2.13 29.00 33.36
N LYS A 325 0.90 29.32 33.77
CA LYS A 325 0.32 29.17 35.13
C LYS A 325 -0.96 30.01 35.30
N THR A 326 -2.12 29.36 35.29
CA THR A 326 -3.17 29.25 36.34
C THR A 326 -4.45 28.73 35.70
#